data_AF-A0A180G635-F1
#
_entry.id   AF-A0A180G635-F1
#
_cell.length_a   1.000
_cell.length_b   1.000
_cell.length_c   1.000
_cell.angle_alpha   90.00
_cell.angle_beta   90.00
_cell.angle_gamma   90.00
#
_symmetry.space_group_name_H-M   'P 1'
#
loop_
_entity.id
_entity.type
_entity.pdbx_description
1 polymer ?
#
loop_
_entity_poly.entity_id
_entity_poly.type
_entity_poly.pdbx_seq_one_letter_code
_entity_poly.pdbx_strand_id
1 'polypeptide(L)'
;MEGAFIKHLTQSQKQWLYSVIESMKSKINTEFEPDNDSRTPLQKALDDDHVLRHINTYYNGARQEALSMGLIGDQIPNLYSLWVARRAKLGRAGIPVIKEKNIAYCLAIHRGEIPPANNEI
;
A
#
# COMPACT_ATOMS: atom_id res chain seq x y z
N MET A 1 22.49 -16.28 -25.07
CA MET A 1 21.96 -16.26 -23.70
C MET A 1 22.44 -14.98 -23.06
N GLU A 2 21.60 -13.95 -23.08
CA GLU A 2 21.88 -12.70 -22.34
C GLU A 2 21.72 -13.03 -20.85
N GLY A 3 22.86 -13.11 -20.16
CA GLY A 3 22.87 -13.25 -18.71
C GLY A 3 22.12 -12.07 -18.12
N ALA A 4 21.10 -12.37 -17.32
CA ALA A 4 20.37 -11.38 -16.55
C ALA A 4 21.39 -10.48 -15.82
N PHE A 5 21.46 -9.22 -16.25
CA PHE A 5 22.32 -8.20 -15.67
C PHE A 5 21.75 -7.89 -14.27
N ILE A 6 22.03 -8.74 -13.28
CA ILE A 6 21.81 -8.40 -11.88
C ILE A 6 22.81 -7.29 -11.58
N LYS A 7 22.38 -6.06 -11.84
CA LYS A 7 23.17 -4.86 -11.59
C LYS A 7 23.44 -4.82 -10.09
N HIS A 8 24.66 -5.15 -9.69
CA HIS A 8 25.08 -5.00 -8.31
C HIS A 8 24.90 -3.53 -7.91
N LEU A 9 23.96 -3.27 -6.99
CA LEU A 9 23.67 -1.93 -6.51
C LEU A 9 24.93 -1.29 -5.92
N THR A 10 25.20 -0.04 -6.27
CA THR A 10 26.25 0.74 -5.62
C THR A 10 25.90 0.98 -4.14
N GLN A 11 26.89 1.35 -3.33
CA GLN A 11 26.64 1.64 -1.92
C GLN A 11 25.60 2.76 -1.74
N SER A 12 25.65 3.79 -2.59
CA SER A 12 24.69 4.90 -2.57
C SER A 12 23.27 4.46 -2.98
N GLN A 13 23.14 3.60 -4.00
CA GLN A 13 21.85 3.03 -4.39
C GLN A 13 21.24 2.17 -3.28
N LYS A 14 22.07 1.38 -2.57
CA LYS A 14 21.62 0.60 -1.40
C LYS A 14 21.14 1.51 -0.27
N GLN A 15 21.88 2.56 0.04
CA GLN A 15 21.51 3.51 1.09
C GLN A 15 20.21 4.25 0.76
N TRP A 16 20.08 4.75 -0.48
CA TRP A 16 18.84 5.38 -0.94
C TRP A 16 17.66 4.40 -0.87
N LEU A 17 17.83 3.17 -1.38
CA LEU A 17 16.79 2.14 -1.33
C LEU A 17 16.35 1.84 0.10
N TYR A 18 17.30 1.73 1.03
CA TYR A 18 17.01 1.53 2.45
C TYR A 18 16.20 2.69 3.02
N SER A 19 16.63 3.94 2.79
CA SER A 19 15.90 5.13 3.27
C SER A 19 14.47 5.21 2.71
N VAL A 20 14.28 4.87 1.44
CA VAL A 20 12.98 4.84 0.78
C VAL A 20 12.07 3.75 1.38
N ILE A 21 12.59 2.55 1.60
CA ILE A 21 11.85 1.45 2.23
C ILE A 21 11.47 1.81 3.68
N GLU A 22 12.39 2.38 4.45
CA GLU A 22 12.10 2.81 5.83
C GLU A 22 11.08 3.94 5.87
N SER A 23 11.12 4.88 4.92
CA SER A 23 10.09 5.91 4.77
C SER A 23 8.71 5.31 4.48
N MET A 24 8.61 4.33 3.58
CA MET A 24 7.36 3.63 3.29
C MET A 24 6.83 2.86 4.49
N LYS A 25 7.71 2.12 5.18
CA LYS A 25 7.34 1.42 6.41
C LYS A 25 6.83 2.39 7.46
N SER A 26 7.49 3.54 7.63
CA SER A 26 7.05 4.59 8.54
C SER A 26 5.64 5.04 8.19
N LYS A 27 5.38 5.45 6.93
CA LYS A 27 4.06 5.86 6.46
C LYS A 27 3.00 4.77 6.67
N ILE A 28 3.33 3.52 6.34
CA ILE A 28 2.45 2.38 6.58
C ILE A 28 2.14 2.23 8.07
N ASN A 29 3.16 2.28 8.93
CA ASN A 29 3.01 2.07 10.37
C ASN A 29 2.31 3.22 11.09
N THR A 30 2.28 4.42 10.52
CA THR A 30 1.65 5.59 11.15
C THR A 30 0.28 5.91 10.57
N GLU A 31 0.09 5.77 9.26
CA GLU A 31 -1.13 6.21 8.58
C GLU A 31 -2.01 5.03 8.16
N PHE A 32 -1.44 4.01 7.52
CA PHE A 32 -2.25 2.99 6.86
C PHE A 32 -2.59 1.83 7.80
N GLU A 33 -1.65 1.42 8.65
CA GLU A 33 -1.72 0.20 9.43
C GLU A 33 -0.94 0.33 10.76
N PRO A 34 -1.44 1.18 11.69
CA PRO A 34 -0.84 1.42 12.99
C PRO A 34 -1.06 0.26 13.97
N ASP A 35 -0.16 0.11 14.94
CA ASP A 35 -0.24 -0.98 15.94
C ASP A 35 -1.51 -0.86 16.81
N ASN A 36 -1.91 0.37 17.17
CA ASN A 36 -3.09 0.65 17.98
C ASN A 36 -4.23 1.20 17.11
N ASP A 37 -4.70 0.39 16.18
CA ASP A 37 -5.73 0.79 15.24
C ASP A 37 -7.15 0.74 15.85
N SER A 38 -7.60 1.89 16.37
CA SER A 38 -8.94 2.09 16.94
C SER A 38 -10.06 2.20 15.90
N ARG A 39 -9.74 2.16 14.59
CA ARG A 39 -10.75 2.27 13.54
C ARG A 39 -11.69 1.06 13.54
N THR A 40 -12.98 1.35 13.33
CA THR A 40 -14.01 0.33 13.15
C THR A 40 -13.75 -0.48 11.87
N PRO A 41 -14.33 -1.69 11.73
CA PRO A 41 -14.24 -2.46 10.49
C PRO A 41 -14.70 -1.68 9.25
N LEU A 42 -15.70 -0.80 9.38
CA LEU A 42 -16.18 0.05 8.31
C LEU A 42 -15.14 1.11 7.92
N GLN A 43 -14.59 1.85 8.89
CA GLN A 43 -13.55 2.85 8.65
C GLN A 43 -12.33 2.22 7.97
N LYS A 44 -11.93 1.04 8.46
CA LYS A 44 -10.90 0.21 7.85
C LYS A 44 -11.18 -0.12 6.39
N ALA A 45 -12.41 -0.47 6.04
CA ALA A 45 -12.79 -0.78 4.65
C ALA A 45 -12.73 0.46 3.74
N LEU A 46 -13.14 1.62 4.24
CA LEU A 46 -13.08 2.88 3.50
C LEU A 46 -11.65 3.35 3.30
N ASP A 47 -10.80 3.24 4.32
CA ASP A 47 -9.39 3.58 4.25
C ASP A 47 -8.64 2.64 3.30
N ASP A 48 -8.91 1.33 3.35
CA ASP A 48 -8.33 0.37 2.41
C ASP A 48 -8.66 0.73 0.95
N ASP A 49 -9.91 1.11 0.67
CA ASP A 49 -10.35 1.58 -0.66
C ASP A 49 -9.65 2.88 -1.07
N HIS A 50 -9.48 3.83 -0.15
CA HIS A 50 -8.72 5.06 -0.40
C HIS A 50 -7.27 4.75 -0.77
N VAL A 51 -6.59 3.90 0.01
CA VAL A 51 -5.19 3.51 -0.24
C VAL A 51 -5.08 2.81 -1.58
N LEU A 52 -5.97 1.84 -1.88
CA LEU A 52 -5.97 1.12 -3.16
C LEU A 52 -6.11 2.06 -4.37
N ARG A 53 -6.96 3.07 -4.29
CA ARG A 53 -7.15 4.08 -5.36
C ARG A 53 -5.92 4.97 -5.56
N HIS A 54 -5.16 5.24 -4.50
CA HIS A 54 -4.08 6.24 -4.52
C HIS A 54 -2.68 5.64 -4.38
N ILE A 55 -2.55 4.31 -4.38
CA ILE A 55 -1.28 3.64 -4.08
C ILE A 55 -0.17 4.00 -5.06
N ASN A 56 -0.51 4.17 -6.34
CA ASN A 56 0.43 4.63 -7.36
C ASN A 56 0.90 6.05 -7.08
N THR A 57 -0.02 6.95 -6.68
CA THR A 57 0.31 8.33 -6.34
C THR A 57 1.31 8.40 -5.17
N TYR A 58 1.12 7.59 -4.13
CA TYR A 58 2.06 7.54 -3.01
C TYR A 58 3.45 7.04 -3.38
N TYR A 59 3.59 6.33 -4.50
CA TYR A 59 4.83 5.66 -4.89
C TYR A 59 5.51 6.25 -6.14
N ASN A 60 4.81 7.06 -6.93
CA ASN A 60 5.30 7.54 -8.22
C ASN A 60 6.61 8.32 -8.14
N GLY A 61 6.82 9.14 -7.10
CA GLY A 61 8.07 9.89 -6.92
C GLY A 61 9.29 8.97 -6.70
N ALA A 62 9.20 8.08 -5.71
CA ALA A 62 10.26 7.10 -5.44
C ALA A 62 10.51 6.17 -6.65
N ARG A 63 9.46 5.84 -7.42
CA ARG A 63 9.61 5.10 -8.68
C ARG A 63 10.39 5.89 -9.73
N GLN A 64 10.09 7.17 -9.92
CA GLN A 64 10.80 8.02 -10.89
C GLN A 64 12.28 8.21 -10.52
N GLU A 65 12.56 8.43 -9.23
CA GLU A 65 13.94 8.48 -8.72
C GLU A 65 14.68 7.14 -8.90
N ALA A 66 14.01 6.00 -8.64
CA ALA A 66 14.62 4.69 -8.87
C ALA A 66 15.01 4.50 -10.34
N LEU A 67 14.12 4.89 -11.26
CA LEU A 67 14.35 4.81 -12.70
C LEU A 67 15.49 5.74 -13.13
N SER A 68 15.61 6.94 -12.57
CA SER A 68 16.73 7.86 -12.88
C SER A 68 18.08 7.33 -12.39
N MET A 69 18.09 6.55 -11.31
CA MET A 69 19.26 5.81 -10.83
C MET A 69 19.53 4.51 -11.63
N GLY A 70 18.72 4.20 -12.64
CA GLY A 70 18.85 3.01 -13.47
C GLY A 70 18.54 1.71 -12.73
N LEU A 71 17.66 1.76 -11.72
CA LEU A 71 17.04 0.59 -11.10
C LEU A 71 15.93 0.07 -12.00
N ILE A 72 15.74 -1.26 -12.01
CA ILE A 72 14.76 -1.92 -12.87
C ILE A 72 13.77 -2.77 -12.07
N GLY A 73 12.57 -2.93 -12.61
CA GLY A 73 11.62 -3.98 -12.23
C GLY A 73 11.48 -4.23 -10.73
N ASP A 74 12.04 -5.35 -10.29
CA ASP A 74 12.00 -5.91 -8.94
C ASP A 74 12.87 -5.17 -7.91
N GLN A 75 13.78 -4.30 -8.35
CA GLN A 75 14.61 -3.46 -7.48
C GLN A 75 13.86 -2.22 -6.96
N ILE A 76 12.69 -1.93 -7.53
CA ILE A 76 11.84 -0.79 -7.23
C ILE A 76 10.92 -1.18 -6.05
N PRO A 77 11.00 -0.49 -4.88
CA PRO A 77 10.17 -0.80 -3.72
C PRO A 77 8.67 -0.89 -4.03
N ASN A 78 7.99 -1.94 -3.59
CA ASN A 78 6.54 -2.04 -3.80
C ASN A 78 5.79 -1.68 -2.51
N LEU A 79 5.20 -0.48 -2.48
CA LEU A 79 4.39 0.00 -1.35
C LEU A 79 3.23 -0.96 -1.03
N TYR A 80 2.56 -1.51 -2.05
CA TYR A 80 1.47 -2.47 -1.88
C TYR A 80 1.93 -3.73 -1.15
N SER A 81 3.05 -4.30 -1.60
CA SER A 81 3.61 -5.50 -0.95
C SER A 81 4.01 -5.24 0.50
N LEU A 82 4.60 -4.07 0.79
CA LEU A 82 4.95 -3.69 2.17
C LEU A 82 3.72 -3.50 3.05
N TRP A 83 2.67 -2.87 2.52
CA TRP A 83 1.42 -2.66 3.23
C TRP A 83 0.70 -3.99 3.53
N VAL A 84 0.59 -4.88 2.55
CA VAL A 84 0.03 -6.24 2.74
C VAL A 84 0.83 -7.03 3.78
N ALA A 85 2.16 -6.96 3.75
CA ALA A 85 3.01 -7.62 4.73
C ALA A 85 2.78 -7.08 6.15
N ARG A 86 2.56 -5.76 6.31
CA ARG A 86 2.24 -5.15 7.61
C ARG A 86 0.88 -5.63 8.13
N ARG A 87 -0.16 -5.65 7.29
CA ARG A 87 -1.49 -6.15 7.64
C ARG A 87 -1.46 -7.58 8.16
N ALA A 88 -0.71 -8.44 7.46
CA ALA A 88 -0.50 -9.83 7.88
C ALA A 88 0.17 -9.91 9.25
N LYS A 89 1.17 -9.07 9.54
CA LYS A 89 1.83 -9.00 10.86
C LYS A 89 0.88 -8.58 11.99
N LEU A 90 -0.11 -7.72 11.71
CA LEU A 90 -1.11 -7.30 12.68
C LEU A 90 -2.31 -8.26 12.80
N GLY A 91 -2.26 -9.43 12.16
CA GLY A 91 -3.36 -10.40 12.21
C GLY A 91 -4.61 -9.95 11.44
N ARG A 92 -4.54 -8.87 10.64
CA ARG A 92 -5.60 -8.51 9.70
C ARG A 92 -5.47 -9.40 8.47
N ALA A 93 -6.05 -10.59 8.58
CA ALA A 93 -6.09 -11.56 7.49
C ALA A 93 -6.99 -11.06 6.36
N GLY A 94 -6.49 -11.13 5.13
CA GLY A 94 -7.25 -10.84 3.91
C GLY A 94 -6.50 -9.91 2.96
N ILE A 95 -6.64 -10.19 1.66
CA ILE A 95 -6.22 -9.27 0.59
C ILE A 95 -6.98 -7.95 0.83
N PRO A 96 -6.34 -6.78 0.78
CA PRO A 96 -7.06 -5.51 0.75
C PRO A 96 -8.07 -5.56 -0.40
N VAL A 97 -9.35 -5.46 -0.08
CA VAL A 97 -10.43 -5.47 -1.06
C VAL A 97 -11.04 -4.09 -1.14
N ILE A 98 -11.47 -3.70 -2.35
CA ILE A 98 -12.31 -2.52 -2.54
C ILE A 98 -13.54 -2.60 -1.64
N LYS A 99 -14.02 -1.45 -1.16
CA LYS A 99 -15.06 -1.38 -0.12
C LYS A 99 -16.33 -2.12 -0.52
N GLU A 100 -16.71 -2.13 -1.80
CA GLU A 100 -17.91 -2.79 -2.32
C GLU A 100 -17.86 -4.33 -2.17
N LYS A 101 -16.67 -4.91 -1.93
CA LYS A 101 -16.47 -6.34 -1.64
C LYS A 101 -16.27 -6.62 -0.15
N ASN A 102 -16.28 -5.59 0.69
CA ASN A 102 -16.06 -5.72 2.13
C ASN A 102 -17.38 -5.91 2.87
N ILE A 103 -17.50 -6.99 3.66
CA ILE A 103 -18.71 -7.31 4.41
C ILE A 103 -19.12 -6.18 5.37
N ALA A 104 -18.16 -5.53 6.04
CA ALA A 104 -18.47 -4.44 6.97
C ALA A 104 -19.11 -3.24 6.25
N TYR A 105 -18.64 -2.94 5.03
CA TYR A 105 -19.24 -1.91 4.18
C TYR A 105 -20.65 -2.31 3.74
N CYS A 106 -20.82 -3.52 3.21
CA CYS A 106 -22.14 -4.01 2.76
C CYS A 106 -23.17 -4.03 3.90
N LEU A 107 -22.76 -4.43 5.11
CA LEU A 107 -23.64 -4.40 6.29
C LEU A 107 -24.01 -2.98 6.71
N ALA A 108 -23.08 -2.03 6.64
CA ALA A 108 -23.35 -0.63 6.98
C ALA A 108 -24.37 0.00 6.00
N ILE A 109 -24.30 -0.35 4.71
CA ILE A 109 -25.32 0.02 3.71
C ILE A 109 -26.69 -0.58 4.07
N HIS A 110 -26.72 -1.89 4.38
CA HIS A 110 -27.97 -2.58 4.72
C HIS A 110 -28.65 -2.02 5.98
N ARG A 111 -27.86 -1.56 6.96
CA ARG A 111 -28.35 -0.93 8.19
C ARG A 111 -28.74 0.55 8.02
N GLY A 112 -28.45 1.15 6.87
CA GLY A 112 -28.67 2.58 6.63
C GLY A 112 -27.69 3.50 7.37
N GLU A 113 -26.55 2.97 7.84
CA GLU A 113 -25.50 3.76 8.50
C GLU A 113 -24.76 4.66 7.49
N ILE A 114 -24.71 4.23 6.23
CA ILE A 114 -24.14 4.97 5.10
C ILE A 114 -25.08 4.86 3.88
N PRO A 115 -25.19 5.91 3.07
CA PRO A 115 -25.99 5.85 1.84
C PRO A 115 -25.38 4.83 0.86
N PRO A 116 -26.21 4.12 0.07
CA PRO A 116 -25.74 3.38 -1.10
C PRO A 116 -24.84 4.28 -1.94
N ALA A 117 -23.71 3.75 -2.42
CA ALA A 117 -22.89 4.48 -3.38
C ALA A 117 -23.73 4.72 -4.63
N ASN A 118 -24.37 5.88 -4.71
CA ASN A 118 -24.87 6.41 -5.96
C ASN A 118 -23.64 6.61 -6.83
N ASN A 119 -23.63 5.97 -8.00
CA ASN A 119 -22.58 6.11 -9.02
C ASN A 119 -22.07 7.56 -9.05
N GLU A 120 -20.89 7.79 -8.48
CA GLU A 120 -20.18 9.05 -8.63
C GLU A 120 -19.87 9.16 -10.14
N ILE A 121 -20.64 9.99 -10.83
CA ILE A 121 -20.48 10.34 -12.25
C ILE A 121 -19.23 11.20 -12.39
#